data_AF-A0A7J7IU09-F1
#
_entry.id   AF-A0A7J7IU09-F1
#
_cell.length_a   1.000
_cell.length_b   1.000
_cell.length_c   1.000
_cell.angle_alpha   90.00
_cell.angle_beta   90.00
_cell.angle_gamma   90.00
#
_symmetry.space_group_name_H-M   'P 1'
#
loop_
_entity.id
_entity.type
_entity.pdbx_description
1 polymer ?
#
loop_
_entity_poly.entity_id
_entity_poly.type
_entity_poly.pdbx_seq_one_letter_code
_entity_poly.pdbx_strand_id
1 'polypeptide(L)'
;MENDDVALGPYLKMISPSRTGMILRERLISSQIALNGEAEKEFCCKANLNESIQYLDKECQVLGLSGLYNSSGSFDVTKLVNVAHNLLRKCQQSSRYREELESRVHQSSTELEHNQNSQKRLRQSINSLQNTVAKLEEQERQLRIENSNVHLKFKAQLNETKKLKSLMQSTENQYKHEVKKLERQMTTIKERAQLLLTDKAKASHVPNMEITACLNRTDTRRSKWRNDTSNMR
;
A
#
# COMPACT_ATOMS: atom_id res chain seq x y z
N MET A 1 5.64 13.11 -17.02
CA MET A 1 4.96 14.39 -16.76
C MET A 1 3.68 14.00 -16.05
N GLU A 2 3.49 14.16 -14.75
CA GLU A 2 4.20 14.84 -13.67
C GLU A 2 4.26 13.87 -12.49
N ASN A 3 5.43 13.80 -11.84
CA ASN A 3 5.59 13.13 -10.56
C ASN A 3 5.32 14.19 -9.48
N ASP A 4 4.18 14.08 -8.79
CA ASP A 4 3.96 14.84 -7.57
C ASP A 4 4.61 14.10 -6.40
N ASP A 5 5.92 14.30 -6.28
CA ASP A 5 6.69 14.09 -5.05
C ASP A 5 6.17 15.05 -3.99
N VAL A 6 5.13 14.65 -3.26
CA VAL A 6 4.76 15.30 -1.99
C VAL A 6 5.74 14.82 -0.92
N ALA A 7 6.93 15.42 -0.96
CA ALA A 7 7.89 15.39 0.12
C ALA A 7 7.26 16.03 1.37
N LEU A 8 6.63 15.20 2.21
CA LEU A 8 6.31 15.55 3.60
C LEU A 8 7.62 15.58 4.40
N GLY A 9 8.36 16.66 4.21
CA GLY A 9 9.54 17.01 5.00
C GLY A 9 9.22 17.18 6.50
N PRO A 10 10.25 17.15 7.36
CA PRO A 10 10.13 16.87 8.78
C PRO A 10 9.70 18.10 9.57
N TYR A 11 8.43 18.49 9.46
CA TYR A 11 7.83 19.52 10.31
C TYR A 11 7.05 18.87 11.45
N LEU A 12 7.77 18.40 12.46
CA LEU A 12 7.28 18.26 13.83
C LEU A 12 8.49 18.27 14.75
N LYS A 13 9.04 19.47 14.97
CA LYS A 13 9.90 19.73 16.12
C LYS A 13 9.18 19.19 17.34
N MET A 14 9.83 18.22 17.99
CA MET A 14 9.46 17.68 19.28
C MET A 14 9.05 18.82 20.19
N ILE A 15 7.75 18.89 20.53
CA ILE A 15 7.31 19.65 21.69
C ILE A 15 7.76 18.81 22.88
N SER A 16 9.01 19.06 23.29
CA SER A 16 9.52 18.60 24.56
C SER A 16 8.59 19.13 25.65
N PRO A 17 8.36 18.36 26.75
CA PRO A 17 7.75 18.90 27.94
C PRO A 17 8.54 20.15 28.33
N SER A 18 7.88 21.30 28.29
CA SER A 18 8.54 22.58 28.54
C SER A 18 9.18 22.53 29.92
N ARG A 19 10.51 22.58 29.96
CA ARG A 19 11.36 22.68 31.17
C ARG A 19 10.87 23.77 32.13
N THR A 20 10.15 24.75 31.59
CA THR A 20 9.49 25.86 32.28
C THR A 20 8.44 25.41 33.30
N GLY A 21 7.73 24.29 33.07
CA GLY A 21 6.73 23.77 34.01
C GLY A 21 7.34 23.21 35.29
N MET A 22 8.52 22.57 35.20
CA MET A 22 9.26 22.10 36.38
C MET A 22 9.93 23.25 37.14
N ILE A 23 10.46 24.25 36.43
CA ILE A 23 11.15 25.40 37.05
C ILE A 23 10.20 26.24 37.91
N LEU A 24 8.93 26.38 37.51
CA LEU A 24 7.93 27.09 38.32
C LEU A 24 7.57 26.31 39.59
N ARG A 25 7.48 24.98 39.51
CA ARG A 25 7.19 24.12 40.66
C ARG A 25 8.31 24.13 41.70
N GLU A 26 9.56 24.20 41.25
CA GLU A 26 10.74 24.22 42.11
C GLU A 26 10.91 25.57 42.81
N ARG A 27 10.66 26.70 42.12
CA ARG A 27 10.72 28.04 42.72
C ARG A 27 9.61 28.32 43.74
N LEU A 28 8.43 27.72 43.58
CA LEU A 28 7.30 27.91 44.49
C LEU A 28 7.46 27.16 45.82
N ILE A 29 8.02 25.94 45.80
CA ILE A 29 8.33 25.20 47.01
C ILE A 29 9.44 25.92 47.80
N SER A 30 10.43 26.49 47.10
CA SER A 30 11.49 27.29 47.74
C SER A 30 10.95 28.55 48.45
N SER A 31 9.92 29.23 47.93
CA SER A 31 9.33 30.38 48.63
C SER A 31 8.52 30.01 49.87
N GLN A 32 7.92 28.82 49.90
CA GLN A 32 7.15 28.35 51.06
C GLN A 32 8.07 27.85 52.20
N ILE A 33 9.24 27.30 51.87
CA ILE A 33 10.24 26.83 52.85
C ILE A 33 11.02 28.00 53.47
N ALA A 34 11.28 29.07 52.72
CA ALA A 34 12.03 30.24 53.19
C ALA A 34 11.33 31.02 54.32
N LEU A 35 10.02 30.87 54.49
CA LEU A 35 9.27 31.54 55.58
C LEU A 35 9.34 30.80 56.92
N ASN A 36 9.82 29.55 56.96
CA ASN A 36 9.74 28.70 58.16
C ASN A 36 11.12 28.39 58.80
N GLY A 37 12.23 28.93 58.28
CA GLY A 37 13.58 28.44 58.60
C GLY A 37 14.62 29.46 59.07
N GLU A 38 14.36 30.76 59.02
CA GLU A 38 15.33 31.76 59.52
C GLU A 38 14.91 32.27 60.90
N ALA A 39 15.82 32.17 61.87
CA ALA A 39 15.64 32.70 63.21
C ALA A 39 15.23 34.19 63.14
N GLU A 40 14.05 34.51 63.67
CA GLU A 40 13.43 35.83 63.61
C GLU A 40 14.33 36.90 64.24
N LYS A 41 15.07 37.62 63.40
CA LYS A 41 15.65 38.90 63.79
C LYS A 41 14.48 39.87 63.97
N GLU A 42 14.23 40.31 65.19
CA GLU A 42 13.14 41.26 65.49
C GLU A 42 13.24 42.47 64.54
N PHE A 43 12.23 42.63 63.67
CA PHE A 43 12.16 43.71 62.69
C PHE A 43 12.10 45.09 63.36
N CYS A 44 11.44 45.18 64.53
CA CYS A 44 11.23 46.42 65.26
C CYS A 44 11.71 46.30 66.71
N CYS A 45 12.53 47.25 67.15
CA CYS A 45 12.98 47.42 68.52
C CYS A 45 12.71 48.88 68.98
N LYS A 46 12.85 49.17 70.27
CA LYS A 46 12.57 50.51 70.82
C LYS A 46 13.42 51.63 70.18
N ALA A 47 14.61 51.30 69.68
CA ALA A 47 15.52 52.26 69.06
C ALA A 47 15.14 52.61 67.60
N ASN A 48 14.52 51.68 66.87
CA ASN A 48 14.21 51.84 65.44
C ASN A 48 12.70 52.00 65.15
N LEU A 49 11.87 52.17 66.18
CA LEU A 49 10.41 52.15 66.06
C LEU A 49 9.87 53.15 65.03
N ASN A 50 10.35 54.39 65.05
CA ASN A 50 9.87 55.43 64.13
C ASN A 50 10.27 55.16 62.68
N GLU A 51 11.49 54.68 62.46
CA GLU A 51 11.99 54.32 61.13
C GLU A 51 11.22 53.11 60.57
N SER A 52 10.95 52.11 61.42
CA SER A 52 10.14 50.94 61.09
C SER A 52 8.69 51.31 60.72
N ILE A 53 8.06 52.24 61.45
CA ILE A 53 6.70 52.71 61.13
C ILE A 53 6.68 53.50 59.81
N GLN A 54 7.67 54.37 59.56
CA GLN A 54 7.79 55.08 58.29
C GLN A 54 8.02 54.13 57.11
N TYR A 55 8.83 53.09 57.31
CA TYR A 55 9.03 52.04 56.32
C TYR A 55 7.71 51.31 56.03
N LEU A 56 6.98 50.88 57.07
CA LEU A 56 5.69 50.22 56.90
C LEU A 56 4.67 51.10 56.19
N ASP A 57 4.64 52.41 56.50
CA ASP A 57 3.74 53.35 55.81
C ASP A 57 4.04 53.41 54.30
N LYS A 58 5.32 53.48 53.92
CA LYS A 58 5.75 53.46 52.51
C LYS A 58 5.35 52.15 51.83
N GLU A 59 5.64 51.00 52.45
CA GLU A 59 5.28 49.69 51.91
C GLU A 59 3.76 49.53 51.75
N CYS A 60 2.98 50.00 52.73
CA CYS A 60 1.53 50.00 52.64
C CYS A 60 1.04 50.81 51.44
N GLN A 61 1.60 51.99 51.20
CA GLN A 61 1.26 52.83 50.05
C GLN A 61 1.66 52.18 48.72
N VAL A 62 2.83 51.52 48.65
CA VAL A 62 3.26 50.75 47.46
C VAL A 62 2.29 49.60 47.16
N LEU A 63 1.76 48.95 48.20
CA LEU A 63 0.74 47.90 48.08
C LEU A 63 -0.69 48.45 47.83
N GLY A 64 -0.83 49.76 47.67
CA GLY A 64 -2.10 50.46 47.43
C GLY A 64 -3.03 50.48 48.65
N LEU A 65 -2.49 50.40 49.86
CA LEU A 65 -3.21 50.51 51.13
C LEU A 65 -3.15 51.96 51.65
N SER A 66 -4.06 52.30 52.57
CA SER A 66 -4.11 53.62 53.19
C SER A 66 -2.87 53.87 54.05
N GLY A 67 -2.36 55.11 54.04
CA GLY A 67 -1.24 55.51 54.90
C GLY A 67 -1.58 55.46 56.39
N LEU A 68 -0.55 55.25 57.22
CA LEU A 68 -0.63 55.06 58.67
C LEU A 68 -0.73 56.36 59.47
N TYR A 69 -0.43 57.50 58.84
CA TYR A 69 -0.51 58.83 59.45
C TYR A 69 -1.86 59.49 59.19
N ASN A 70 -2.34 60.27 60.15
CA ASN A 70 -3.54 61.11 60.00
C ASN A 70 -3.21 62.46 59.34
N SER A 71 -4.24 63.25 59.04
CA SER A 71 -4.08 64.57 58.38
C SER A 71 -3.29 65.58 59.22
N SER A 72 -3.14 65.34 60.53
CA SER A 72 -2.30 66.13 61.45
C SER A 72 -0.85 65.62 61.54
N GLY A 73 -0.46 64.59 60.76
CA GLY A 73 0.89 64.05 60.76
C GLY A 73 1.23 63.15 61.95
N SER A 74 0.26 62.79 62.80
CA SER A 74 0.45 61.85 63.90
C SER A 74 0.08 60.43 63.48
N PHE A 75 0.79 59.45 64.03
CA PHE A 75 0.53 58.03 63.80
C PHE A 75 -0.85 57.62 64.35
N ASP A 76 -1.62 56.88 63.56
CA ASP A 76 -2.97 56.45 63.91
C ASP A 76 -3.05 54.92 64.00
N VAL A 77 -3.20 54.42 65.23
CA VAL A 77 -3.31 52.99 65.54
C VAL A 77 -4.54 52.37 64.86
N THR A 78 -5.64 53.11 64.72
CA THR A 78 -6.85 52.63 64.05
C THR A 78 -6.59 52.41 62.56
N LYS A 79 -5.83 53.29 61.91
CA LYS A 79 -5.39 53.08 60.52
C LYS A 79 -4.48 51.86 60.39
N LEU A 80 -3.55 51.67 61.33
CA LEU A 80 -2.69 50.48 61.34
C LEU A 80 -3.50 49.18 61.43
N VAL A 81 -4.46 49.10 62.35
CA VAL A 81 -5.29 47.88 62.53
C VAL A 81 -6.11 47.60 61.26
N ASN A 82 -6.68 48.64 60.64
CA ASN A 82 -7.43 48.50 59.39
C ASN A 82 -6.54 48.07 58.21
N VAL A 83 -5.34 48.62 58.11
CA VAL A 83 -4.34 48.23 57.10
C VAL A 83 -3.90 46.78 57.31
N ALA A 84 -3.62 46.38 58.55
CA ALA A 84 -3.28 45.00 58.89
C ALA A 84 -4.42 44.02 58.54
N HIS A 85 -5.67 44.38 58.85
CA HIS A 85 -6.83 43.58 58.47
C HIS A 85 -6.96 43.43 56.94
N ASN A 86 -6.81 44.54 56.20
CA ASN A 86 -6.85 44.52 54.75
C ASN A 86 -5.71 43.70 54.14
N LEU A 87 -4.50 43.79 54.70
CA LEU A 87 -3.35 43.00 54.28
C LEU A 87 -3.60 41.50 54.50
N LEU A 88 -4.08 41.11 55.68
CA LEU A 88 -4.44 39.71 55.98
C LEU A 88 -5.51 39.20 55.01
N ARG A 89 -6.53 40.00 54.73
CA ARG A 89 -7.58 39.63 53.76
C ARG A 89 -7.03 39.48 52.35
N LYS A 90 -6.16 40.39 51.90
CA LYS A 90 -5.49 40.30 50.59
C LYS A 90 -4.57 39.07 50.51
N CYS A 91 -3.82 38.76 51.56
CA CYS A 91 -2.98 37.56 51.63
C CYS A 91 -3.81 36.28 51.53
N GLN A 92 -4.92 36.20 52.27
CA GLN A 92 -5.83 35.04 52.19
C GLN A 92 -6.46 34.90 50.80
N GLN A 93 -6.91 36.01 50.19
CA GLN A 93 -7.47 36.00 48.85
C GLN A 93 -6.42 35.60 47.79
N SER A 94 -5.21 36.13 47.91
CA SER A 94 -4.08 35.78 47.04
C SER A 94 -3.72 34.29 47.15
N SER A 95 -3.69 33.72 48.37
CA SER A 95 -3.44 32.29 48.57
C SER A 95 -4.51 31.43 47.90
N ARG A 96 -5.80 31.75 48.10
CA ARG A 96 -6.91 31.02 47.45
C ARG A 96 -6.83 31.09 45.93
N TYR A 97 -6.59 32.27 45.39
CA TYR A 97 -6.46 32.46 43.94
C TYR A 97 -5.26 31.68 43.37
N ARG A 98 -4.16 31.62 44.11
CA ARG A 98 -2.98 30.82 43.75
C ARG A 98 -3.29 29.32 43.76
N GLU A 99 -3.97 28.83 44.81
CA GLU A 99 -4.40 27.42 44.89
C GLU A 99 -5.33 27.04 43.72
N GLU A 100 -6.27 27.92 43.37
CA GLU A 100 -7.14 27.72 42.20
C GLU A 100 -6.34 27.67 40.89
N LEU A 101 -5.36 28.56 40.71
CA LEU A 101 -4.48 28.55 39.53
C LEU A 101 -3.65 27.27 39.46
N GLU A 102 -3.08 26.82 40.58
CA GLU A 102 -2.33 25.56 40.66
C GLU A 102 -3.21 24.37 40.28
N SER A 103 -4.46 24.34 40.76
CA SER A 103 -5.44 23.31 40.40
C SER A 103 -5.76 23.32 38.89
N ARG A 104 -6.02 24.51 38.31
CA ARG A 104 -6.27 24.65 36.86
C ARG A 104 -5.08 24.22 36.02
N VAL A 105 -3.86 24.61 36.42
CA VAL A 105 -2.63 24.21 35.72
C VAL A 105 -2.43 22.70 35.80
N HIS A 106 -2.67 22.09 36.96
CA HIS A 106 -2.56 20.64 37.13
C HIS A 106 -3.58 19.88 36.26
N GLN A 107 -4.82 20.34 36.23
CA GLN A 107 -5.85 19.78 35.36
C GLN A 107 -5.46 19.89 33.88
N SER A 108 -5.08 21.09 33.43
CA SER A 108 -4.68 21.32 32.04
C SER A 108 -3.45 20.47 31.64
N SER A 109 -2.49 20.29 32.54
CA SER A 109 -1.34 19.40 32.32
C SER A 109 -1.77 17.95 32.11
N THR A 110 -2.71 17.46 32.92
CA THR A 110 -3.23 16.09 32.82
C THR A 110 -3.99 15.88 31.51
N GLU A 111 -4.82 16.85 31.12
CA GLU A 111 -5.56 16.83 29.84
C GLU A 111 -4.61 16.85 28.65
N LEU A 112 -3.56 17.67 28.70
CA LEU A 112 -2.53 17.71 27.67
C LEU A 112 -1.81 16.37 27.52
N GLU A 113 -1.41 15.75 28.64
CA GLU A 113 -0.76 14.44 28.63
C GLU A 113 -1.68 13.36 28.01
N HIS A 114 -2.96 13.35 28.39
CA HIS A 114 -3.95 12.45 27.82
C HIS A 114 -4.05 12.61 26.29
N ASN A 115 -4.15 13.86 25.82
CA ASN A 115 -4.24 14.20 24.41
C ASN A 115 -2.97 13.80 23.64
N GLN A 116 -1.79 14.05 24.20
CA GLN A 116 -0.51 13.65 23.61
C GLN A 116 -0.41 12.11 23.49
N ASN A 117 -0.81 11.38 24.52
CA ASN A 117 -0.85 9.93 24.50
C ASN A 117 -1.83 9.40 23.45
N SER A 118 -3.01 10.01 23.33
CA SER A 118 -3.98 9.68 22.28
C SER A 118 -3.41 9.93 20.88
N GLN A 119 -2.80 11.09 20.67
CA GLN A 119 -2.15 11.44 19.41
C GLN A 119 -1.05 10.45 19.04
N LYS A 120 -0.22 10.02 20.01
CA LYS A 120 0.83 9.02 19.79
C LYS A 120 0.24 7.69 19.32
N ARG A 121 -0.83 7.20 19.95
CA ARG A 121 -1.51 5.96 19.54
C ARG A 121 -2.09 6.06 18.14
N LEU A 122 -2.74 7.18 17.82
CA LEU A 122 -3.29 7.42 16.48
C LEU A 122 -2.19 7.43 15.40
N ARG A 123 -1.06 8.10 15.66
CA ARG A 123 0.09 8.10 14.76
C ARG A 123 0.65 6.69 14.53
N GLN A 124 0.76 5.88 15.59
CA GLN A 124 1.19 4.49 15.48
C GLN A 124 0.22 3.64 14.65
N SER A 125 -1.09 3.85 14.83
CA SER A 125 -2.12 3.18 14.03
C SER A 125 -2.05 3.56 12.56
N ILE A 126 -1.88 4.86 12.24
CA ILE A 126 -1.70 5.34 10.87
C ILE A 126 -0.48 4.68 10.23
N ASN A 127 0.67 4.69 10.89
CA ASN A 127 1.89 4.07 10.36
C ASN A 127 1.71 2.57 10.12
N SER A 128 1.02 1.88 11.03
CA SER A 128 0.70 0.45 10.88
C SER A 128 -0.19 0.17 9.68
N LEU A 129 -1.23 1.00 9.49
CA LEU A 129 -2.13 0.91 8.34
C LEU A 129 -1.42 1.21 7.03
N GLN A 130 -0.58 2.26 6.98
CA GLN A 130 0.22 2.58 5.79
C GLN A 130 1.15 1.44 5.41
N ASN A 131 1.83 0.82 6.38
CA ASN A 131 2.65 -0.36 6.13
C ASN A 131 1.85 -1.55 5.61
N THR A 132 0.61 -1.71 6.09
CA THR A 132 -0.29 -2.80 5.66
C THR A 132 -0.77 -2.55 4.23
N VAL A 133 -1.15 -1.31 3.91
CA VAL A 133 -1.54 -0.90 2.56
C VAL A 133 -0.40 -1.15 1.57
N ALA A 134 0.81 -0.69 1.86
CA ALA A 134 1.96 -0.91 0.98
C ALA A 134 2.25 -2.41 0.72
N LYS A 135 2.08 -3.26 1.73
CA LYS A 135 2.21 -4.73 1.57
C LYS A 135 1.13 -5.31 0.67
N LEU A 136 -0.12 -4.86 0.84
CA LEU A 136 -1.25 -5.31 0.04
C LEU A 136 -1.14 -4.85 -1.41
N GLU A 137 -0.69 -3.61 -1.65
CA GLU A 137 -0.45 -3.08 -2.99
C GLU A 137 0.63 -3.88 -3.74
N GLU A 138 1.73 -4.23 -3.07
CA GLU A 138 2.77 -5.05 -3.68
C GLU A 138 2.27 -6.48 -3.96
N GLN A 139 1.50 -7.08 -3.04
CA GLN A 139 0.87 -8.37 -3.27
C GLN A 139 -0.10 -8.33 -4.46
N GLU A 140 -0.90 -7.26 -4.57
CA GLU A 140 -1.81 -7.04 -5.69
C GLU A 140 -1.03 -6.92 -7.01
N ARG A 141 0.08 -6.18 -7.01
CA ARG A 141 0.96 -6.04 -8.18
C ARG A 141 1.50 -7.40 -8.64
N GLN A 142 1.95 -8.24 -7.70
CA GLN A 142 2.44 -9.59 -8.00
C GLN A 142 1.35 -10.48 -8.60
N LEU A 143 0.15 -10.49 -8.01
CA LEU A 143 -0.99 -11.26 -8.51
C LEU A 143 -1.44 -10.77 -9.90
N ARG A 144 -1.41 -9.45 -10.17
CA ARG A 144 -1.71 -8.91 -11.50
C ARG A 144 -0.73 -9.43 -12.56
N ILE A 145 0.56 -9.49 -12.24
CA ILE A 145 1.59 -10.03 -13.13
C ILE A 145 1.38 -11.53 -13.36
N GLU A 146 1.13 -12.29 -12.30
CA GLU A 146 0.86 -13.73 -12.40
C GLU A 146 -0.37 -14.02 -13.27
N ASN A 147 -1.47 -13.29 -13.04
CA ASN A 147 -2.69 -13.42 -13.83
C ASN A 147 -2.44 -13.11 -15.31
N SER A 148 -1.69 -12.04 -15.61
CA SER A 148 -1.28 -11.71 -16.98
C SER A 148 -0.48 -12.86 -17.62
N ASN A 149 0.47 -13.45 -16.89
CA ASN A 149 1.26 -14.57 -17.39
C ASN A 149 0.42 -15.82 -17.65
N VAL A 150 -0.52 -16.14 -16.75
CA VAL A 150 -1.46 -17.26 -16.94
C VAL A 150 -2.35 -17.01 -18.16
N HIS A 151 -2.86 -15.79 -18.33
CA HIS A 151 -3.66 -15.43 -19.50
C HIS A 151 -2.87 -15.62 -20.80
N LEU A 152 -1.61 -15.20 -20.86
CA LEU A 152 -0.75 -15.39 -22.03
C LEU A 152 -0.54 -16.88 -22.34
N LYS A 153 -0.25 -17.70 -21.32
CA LYS A 153 -0.10 -19.16 -21.47
C LYS A 153 -1.39 -19.79 -21.98
N PHE A 154 -2.54 -19.40 -21.43
CA PHE A 154 -3.85 -19.88 -21.88
C PHE A 154 -4.10 -19.53 -23.35
N LYS A 155 -3.82 -18.29 -23.77
CA LYS A 155 -3.97 -17.85 -25.15
C LYS A 155 -3.06 -18.63 -26.12
N ALA A 156 -1.83 -18.92 -25.70
CA ALA A 156 -0.90 -19.75 -26.47
C ALA A 156 -1.44 -21.18 -26.67
N GLN A 157 -1.90 -21.83 -25.59
CA GLN A 157 -2.48 -23.18 -25.65
C GLN A 157 -3.77 -23.23 -26.48
N LEU A 158 -4.60 -22.19 -26.40
CA LEU A 158 -5.80 -22.08 -27.24
C LEU A 158 -5.44 -22.03 -28.72
N ASN A 159 -4.41 -21.24 -29.09
CA ASN A 159 -3.95 -21.14 -30.47
C ASN A 159 -3.34 -22.46 -30.98
N GLU A 160 -2.55 -23.14 -30.16
CA GLU A 160 -1.99 -24.45 -30.53
C GLU A 160 -3.09 -25.50 -30.72
N THR A 161 -4.08 -25.52 -29.82
CA THR A 161 -5.25 -26.41 -29.96
C THR A 161 -6.00 -26.16 -31.28
N LYS A 162 -6.18 -24.89 -31.66
CA LYS A 162 -6.81 -24.52 -32.94
C LYS A 162 -5.98 -24.99 -34.14
N LYS A 163 -4.66 -24.81 -34.07
CA LYS A 163 -3.72 -25.26 -35.12
C LYS A 163 -3.75 -26.78 -35.29
N LEU A 164 -3.66 -27.53 -34.19
CA LEU A 164 -3.72 -28.99 -34.20
C LEU A 164 -5.07 -29.49 -34.72
N LYS A 165 -6.19 -28.86 -34.32
CA LYS A 165 -7.52 -29.20 -34.85
C LYS A 165 -7.60 -28.98 -36.37
N SER A 166 -7.05 -27.88 -36.88
CA SER A 166 -7.00 -27.61 -38.32
C SER A 166 -6.16 -28.63 -39.06
N LEU A 167 -5.00 -29.03 -38.51
CA LEU A 167 -4.14 -30.04 -39.10
C LEU A 167 -4.85 -31.40 -39.15
N MET A 168 -5.48 -31.80 -38.04
CA MET A 168 -6.23 -33.05 -37.94
C MET A 168 -7.40 -33.10 -38.94
N GLN A 169 -8.12 -31.99 -39.12
CA GLN A 169 -9.19 -31.92 -40.12
C GLN A 169 -8.63 -32.05 -41.55
N SER A 170 -7.49 -31.41 -41.82
CA SER A 170 -6.82 -31.52 -43.12
C SER A 170 -6.35 -32.95 -43.41
N THR A 171 -5.75 -33.63 -42.42
CA THR A 171 -5.30 -35.01 -42.59
C THR A 171 -6.47 -35.96 -42.74
N GLU A 172 -7.55 -35.80 -41.97
CA GLU A 172 -8.77 -36.59 -42.11
C GLU A 172 -9.35 -36.47 -43.52
N ASN A 173 -9.40 -35.25 -44.07
CA ASN A 173 -9.83 -35.02 -45.44
C ASN A 173 -8.90 -35.71 -46.45
N GLN A 174 -7.58 -35.60 -46.27
CA GLN A 174 -6.60 -36.26 -47.13
C GLN A 174 -6.76 -37.79 -47.12
N TYR A 175 -6.91 -38.40 -45.94
CA TYR A 175 -7.17 -39.84 -45.82
C TYR A 175 -8.48 -40.24 -46.49
N LYS A 176 -9.56 -39.46 -46.30
CA LYS A 176 -10.84 -39.71 -46.99
C LYS A 176 -10.68 -39.68 -48.51
N HIS A 177 -9.87 -38.77 -49.05
CA HIS A 177 -9.58 -38.71 -50.49
C HIS A 177 -8.76 -39.91 -50.98
N GLU A 178 -7.71 -40.30 -50.25
CA GLU A 178 -6.88 -41.45 -50.61
C GLU A 178 -7.67 -42.78 -50.52
N VAL A 179 -8.50 -42.96 -49.49
CA VAL A 179 -9.38 -44.13 -49.38
C VAL A 179 -10.31 -44.21 -50.58
N LYS A 180 -11.00 -43.11 -50.94
CA LYS A 180 -11.87 -43.07 -52.13
C LYS A 180 -11.12 -43.37 -53.44
N LYS A 181 -9.86 -42.94 -53.55
CA LYS A 181 -9.01 -43.21 -54.71
C LYS A 181 -8.63 -44.70 -54.79
N LEU A 182 -8.24 -45.30 -53.65
CA LEU A 182 -7.94 -46.74 -53.56
C LEU A 182 -9.18 -47.59 -53.82
N GLU A 183 -10.35 -47.20 -53.31
CA GLU A 183 -11.63 -47.86 -53.61
C GLU A 183 -11.88 -47.90 -55.11
N ARG A 184 -11.75 -46.77 -55.82
CA ARG A 184 -11.92 -46.70 -57.28
C ARG A 184 -10.93 -47.59 -58.03
N GLN A 185 -9.66 -47.61 -57.63
CA GLN A 185 -8.64 -48.48 -58.22
C GLN A 185 -8.96 -49.95 -57.99
N MET A 186 -9.40 -50.31 -56.78
CA MET A 186 -9.81 -51.67 -56.45
C MET A 186 -11.00 -52.11 -57.30
N THR A 187 -12.01 -51.26 -57.46
CA THR A 187 -13.16 -51.54 -58.33
C THR A 187 -12.72 -51.76 -59.78
N THR A 188 -11.83 -50.91 -60.29
CA THR A 188 -11.28 -51.05 -61.66
C THR A 188 -10.53 -52.38 -61.85
N ILE A 189 -9.72 -52.79 -60.88
CA ILE A 189 -8.99 -54.07 -60.94
C ILE A 189 -9.97 -55.25 -60.83
N LYS A 190 -10.97 -55.17 -59.94
CA LYS A 190 -12.03 -56.19 -59.82
C LYS A 190 -12.78 -56.37 -61.15
N GLU A 191 -13.18 -55.28 -61.80
CA GLU A 191 -13.85 -55.31 -63.11
C GLU A 191 -12.99 -55.99 -64.18
N ARG A 192 -11.70 -55.62 -64.28
CA ARG A 192 -10.76 -56.27 -65.22
C ARG A 192 -10.56 -57.75 -64.93
N ALA A 193 -10.45 -58.13 -63.66
CA ALA A 193 -10.32 -59.53 -63.27
C ALA A 193 -11.59 -60.32 -63.62
N GLN A 194 -12.77 -59.74 -63.39
CA GLN A 194 -14.04 -60.37 -63.76
C GLN A 194 -14.16 -60.58 -65.27
N LEU A 195 -13.78 -59.58 -66.08
CA LEU A 195 -13.71 -59.71 -67.54
C LEU A 195 -12.81 -60.88 -67.95
N LEU A 196 -11.58 -60.95 -67.44
CA LEU A 196 -10.63 -62.04 -67.74
C LEU A 196 -11.17 -63.43 -67.33
N LEU A 197 -11.86 -63.53 -66.19
CA LEU A 197 -12.48 -64.78 -65.76
C LEU A 197 -13.64 -65.18 -66.69
N THR A 198 -14.48 -64.22 -67.10
CA THR A 198 -15.57 -64.49 -68.04
C THR A 198 -15.07 -64.81 -69.46
N ASP A 199 -14.00 -64.18 -69.92
CA ASP A 199 -13.40 -64.46 -71.22
C ASP A 199 -12.73 -65.83 -71.23
N LYS A 200 -12.07 -66.25 -70.14
CA LYS A 200 -11.59 -67.63 -69.99
C LYS A 200 -12.73 -68.66 -69.96
N ALA A 201 -13.86 -68.34 -69.31
CA ALA A 201 -15.02 -69.21 -69.31
C ALA A 201 -15.67 -69.33 -70.70
N LYS A 202 -15.73 -68.24 -71.47
CA LYS A 202 -16.19 -68.24 -72.87
C LYS A 202 -15.21 -68.94 -73.80
N ALA A 203 -13.91 -68.78 -73.61
CA ALA A 203 -12.87 -69.49 -74.36
C ALA A 203 -12.89 -71.01 -74.09
N SER A 204 -13.22 -71.42 -72.86
CA SER A 204 -13.46 -72.83 -72.51
C SER A 204 -14.79 -73.37 -73.06
N HIS A 205 -15.72 -72.52 -73.49
CA HIS A 205 -17.00 -72.87 -74.10
C HIS A 205 -17.00 -72.67 -75.63
N VAL A 206 -15.84 -72.47 -76.25
CA VAL A 206 -15.73 -72.51 -77.72
C VAL A 206 -15.93 -73.97 -78.16
N PRO A 207 -16.92 -74.28 -79.01
CA PRO A 207 -17.01 -75.60 -79.60
C PRO A 207 -15.78 -75.80 -80.50
N ASN A 208 -15.04 -76.89 -80.24
CA ASN A 208 -13.91 -77.43 -81.02
C ASN A 208 -13.60 -76.68 -82.32
N MET A 209 -12.57 -75.84 -82.29
CA MET A 209 -11.89 -75.40 -83.51
C MET A 209 -10.45 -75.89 -83.44
N GLU A 210 -10.22 -77.05 -84.06
CA GLU A 210 -8.90 -77.66 -84.24
C GLU A 210 -8.03 -76.71 -85.07
N ILE A 211 -6.96 -76.18 -84.48
CA ILE A 211 -5.95 -75.40 -85.21
C ILE A 211 -4.90 -76.39 -85.74
N THR A 212 -5.13 -76.93 -86.93
CA THR A 212 -4.12 -77.68 -87.70
C THR A 212 -3.31 -76.69 -88.56
N ALA A 213 -2.26 -76.10 -87.98
CA ALA A 213 -1.16 -75.52 -88.77
C ALA A 213 0.07 -75.22 -87.91
N CYS A 214 0.83 -76.26 -87.56
CA CYS A 214 2.24 -76.11 -87.25
C CYS A 214 3.01 -75.80 -88.55
N LEU A 215 3.12 -74.53 -88.94
CA LEU A 215 4.10 -74.11 -89.94
C LEU A 215 5.40 -73.75 -89.23
N ASN A 216 6.29 -74.73 -89.16
CA ASN A 216 7.71 -74.54 -88.85
C ASN A 216 8.31 -73.64 -89.93
N ARG A 217 8.41 -72.33 -89.67
CA ARG A 217 9.22 -71.41 -90.49
C ARG A 217 10.61 -71.33 -89.89
N THR A 218 11.57 -71.91 -90.60
CA THR A 218 13.01 -71.98 -90.28
C THR A 218 13.81 -70.74 -90.69
N ASP A 219 13.19 -69.56 -90.78
CA ASP A 219 13.89 -68.34 -91.22
C ASP A 219 13.81 -67.22 -90.17
N THR A 220 14.95 -66.99 -89.52
CA THR A 220 15.17 -66.01 -88.46
C THR A 220 15.48 -64.64 -89.05
N ARG A 221 14.55 -64.03 -89.79
CA ARG A 221 14.65 -62.61 -90.16
C ARG A 221 13.29 -61.91 -90.07
N ARG A 222 13.16 -61.12 -89.00
CA ARG A 222 12.05 -60.19 -88.79
C ARG A 222 12.21 -59.00 -89.75
N SER A 223 11.30 -58.84 -90.70
CA SER A 223 11.27 -57.69 -91.60
C SER A 223 11.17 -56.38 -90.81
N LYS A 224 12.17 -55.51 -90.97
CA LYS A 224 12.14 -54.13 -90.47
C LYS A 224 11.26 -53.31 -91.40
N TRP A 225 10.26 -52.63 -90.85
CA TRP A 225 9.42 -51.69 -91.58
C TRP A 225 10.26 -50.49 -92.02
N ARG A 226 10.29 -50.22 -93.33
CA ARG A 226 10.88 -49.02 -93.93
C ARG A 226 9.86 -47.89 -93.86
N ASN A 227 10.15 -46.85 -93.08
CA ASN A 227 9.52 -45.54 -93.25
C ASN A 227 10.63 -44.56 -93.55
N ASP A 228 10.66 -44.05 -94.78
CA ASP A 228 11.54 -42.95 -95.19
C ASP A 228 10.69 -41.83 -95.76
N THR A 229 11.19 -40.60 -95.53
CA THR A 229 10.73 -39.28 -96.00
C THR A 229 9.60 -38.62 -95.18
N SER A 230 9.65 -37.35 -94.79
CA SER A 230 10.59 -36.27 -95.15
C SER A 230 10.45 -35.07 -94.21
N ASN A 231 11.60 -34.46 -93.94
CA ASN A 231 11.79 -33.09 -93.47
C ASN A 231 11.12 -32.09 -94.44
N MET A 232 10.33 -31.15 -93.93
CA MET A 232 9.99 -29.89 -94.59
C MET A 232 9.90 -28.81 -93.50
N ARG A 233 10.97 -28.00 -93.45
CA ARG A 233 11.16 -26.64 -92.90
C ARG A 233 10.34 -26.16 -91.72
#